data_AF-A0A4R5CR47-F1
#
_entry.id   AF-A0A4R5CR47-F1
#
_cell.length_a   1.000
_cell.length_b   1.000
_cell.length_c   1.000
_cell.angle_alpha   90.00
_cell.angle_beta   90.00
_cell.angle_gamma   90.00
#
_symmetry.space_group_name_H-M   'P 1'
#
loop_
_entity.id
_entity.type
_entity.pdbx_description
1 polymer ?
#
loop_
_entity_poly.entity_id
_entity_poly.type
_entity_poly.pdbx_seq_one_letter_code
_entity_poly.pdbx_strand_id
1 'polypeptide(L)'
;MLSKSQARAFFLGGTLVTFLIFIGLTIYSFMPRNDQTNYSKITKEVVRGKEIWETNNCMGCHTIMGEGGYYAPELTKVMDRRGEGYIKAVLMSPVPWAPNGRKMVAYKMNEADANAMVAYFQWIGKLDLNGFDRIVSPLAKENN
;
A
#
# COMPACT_ATOMS: atom_id res chain seq x y z
N MET A 1 -5.01 33.85 -32.50
CA MET A 1 -4.45 33.80 -31.13
C MET A 1 -5.50 34.34 -30.17
N LEU A 2 -5.68 33.73 -28.99
CA LEU A 2 -6.62 34.25 -27.98
C LEU A 2 -6.13 35.60 -27.44
N SER A 3 -7.04 36.52 -27.16
CA SER A 3 -6.73 37.72 -26.39
C SER A 3 -6.36 37.34 -24.94
N LYS A 4 -5.73 38.28 -24.21
CA LYS A 4 -5.40 38.06 -22.78
C LYS A 4 -6.64 37.75 -21.93
N SER A 5 -7.77 38.41 -22.21
CA SER A 5 -9.02 38.15 -21.49
C SER A 5 -9.61 36.79 -21.84
N GLN A 6 -9.59 36.41 -23.12
CA GLN A 6 -10.05 35.09 -23.57
C GLN A 6 -9.19 33.96 -22.98
N ALA A 7 -7.86 34.13 -22.95
CA ALA A 7 -6.96 33.16 -22.33
C ALA A 7 -7.21 33.01 -20.82
N ARG A 8 -7.45 34.11 -20.11
CA ARG A 8 -7.80 34.09 -18.68
C ARG A 8 -9.14 33.38 -18.42
N ALA A 9 -10.17 33.71 -19.21
CA ALA A 9 -11.48 33.07 -19.08
C ALA A 9 -11.38 31.57 -19.36
N PHE A 10 -10.64 31.17 -20.41
CA PHE A 10 -10.38 29.77 -20.71
C PHE A 10 -9.67 29.04 -19.57
N PHE A 11 -8.60 29.62 -19.01
CA PHE A 11 -7.86 29.03 -17.89
C PHE A 11 -8.74 28.85 -16.65
N LEU A 12 -9.46 29.90 -16.23
CA LEU A 12 -10.31 29.84 -15.03
C LEU A 12 -11.51 28.91 -15.22
N GLY A 13 -12.16 28.97 -16.38
CA GLY A 13 -13.27 28.08 -16.71
C GLY A 13 -12.84 26.61 -16.79
N GLY A 14 -11.73 26.34 -17.47
CA GLY A 14 -11.15 25.01 -17.56
C GLY A 14 -10.75 24.46 -16.18
N THR A 15 -10.12 25.30 -15.35
CA THR A 15 -9.75 24.94 -13.97
C THR A 15 -10.98 24.61 -13.14
N LEU A 16 -12.04 25.41 -13.21
CA LEU A 16 -13.28 25.14 -12.49
C LEU A 16 -13.90 23.81 -12.93
N VAL A 17 -13.97 23.55 -14.24
CA VAL A 17 -14.53 22.30 -14.77
C VAL A 17 -13.72 21.09 -14.33
N THR A 18 -12.39 21.10 -14.50
CA THR A 18 -11.55 19.96 -14.10
C THR A 18 -11.54 19.75 -12.59
N PHE A 19 -11.59 20.83 -11.80
CA PHE A 19 -11.74 20.76 -10.36
C PHE A 19 -13.05 20.08 -9.95
N LEU A 20 -14.18 20.48 -10.54
CA LEU A 20 -15.48 19.86 -10.26
C LEU A 20 -15.51 18.38 -10.68
N ILE A 21 -14.92 18.03 -11.82
CA ILE A 21 -14.77 16.63 -12.25
C ILE A 21 -13.93 15.84 -11.23
N PHE A 22 -12.80 16.38 -10.78
CA PHE A 22 -11.96 15.74 -9.78
C PHE A 22 -12.71 15.48 -8.47
N ILE A 23 -13.48 16.46 -7.97
CA ILE A 23 -14.33 16.27 -6.79
C ILE A 23 -15.39 15.20 -7.03
N GLY A 24 -16.06 15.21 -8.19
CA GLY A 24 -17.06 14.19 -8.53
C GLY A 24 -16.47 12.78 -8.57
N LEU A 25 -15.29 12.61 -9.19
CA LEU A 25 -14.55 11.34 -9.22
C LEU A 25 -14.05 10.93 -7.83
N THR A 26 -13.65 11.89 -6.99
CA THR A 26 -13.23 11.62 -5.61
C THR A 26 -14.40 11.04 -4.82
N ILE A 27 -15.55 11.72 -4.84
CA ILE A 27 -16.78 11.21 -4.20
C ILE A 27 -17.12 9.83 -4.75
N TYR A 28 -17.01 9.63 -6.06
CA TYR A 28 -17.22 8.33 -6.69
C TYR A 28 -16.29 7.26 -6.11
N SER A 29 -14.99 7.51 -6.03
CA SER A 29 -14.02 6.55 -5.50
C SER A 29 -14.28 6.18 -4.03
N PHE A 30 -14.82 7.10 -3.22
CA PHE A 30 -15.15 6.84 -1.80
C PHE A 30 -16.55 6.22 -1.58
N MET A 31 -17.36 6.01 -2.62
CA MET A 31 -18.69 5.40 -2.43
C MET A 31 -18.58 3.92 -1.99
N PRO A 32 -19.41 3.43 -1.06
CA PRO A 32 -19.36 2.05 -0.58
C PRO A 32 -19.48 0.97 -1.67
N ARG A 33 -20.18 1.25 -2.77
CA ARG A 33 -20.29 0.35 -3.92
C ARG A 33 -18.95 0.10 -4.65
N ASN A 34 -17.97 0.95 -4.42
CA ASN A 34 -16.64 0.90 -5.01
C ASN A 34 -15.58 0.47 -3.97
N ASP A 35 -15.99 -0.04 -2.80
CA ASP A 35 -15.03 -0.50 -1.78
C ASP A 35 -14.24 -1.72 -2.29
N GLN A 36 -12.96 -1.51 -2.54
CA GLN A 36 -11.99 -2.55 -2.89
C GLN A 36 -11.16 -3.02 -1.68
N THR A 37 -11.42 -2.45 -0.50
CA THR A 37 -10.55 -2.60 0.66
C THR A 37 -11.01 -3.66 1.67
N ASN A 38 -12.24 -4.14 1.55
CA ASN A 38 -12.92 -4.88 2.61
C ASN A 38 -12.95 -4.08 3.92
N TYR A 39 -13.45 -2.83 3.85
CA TYR A 39 -13.38 -1.87 4.97
C TYR A 39 -13.97 -2.44 6.28
N SER A 40 -15.05 -3.21 6.17
CA SER A 40 -15.71 -3.88 7.32
C SER A 40 -14.83 -4.88 8.07
N LYS A 41 -13.68 -5.27 7.51
CA LYS A 41 -12.72 -6.23 8.10
C LYS A 41 -11.55 -5.55 8.80
N ILE A 42 -11.51 -4.22 8.88
CA ILE A 42 -10.49 -3.50 9.64
C ILE A 42 -10.77 -3.66 11.13
N THR A 43 -9.94 -4.46 11.81
CA THR A 43 -9.98 -4.63 13.27
C THR A 43 -9.04 -3.66 13.98
N LYS A 44 -9.07 -3.62 15.32
CA LYS A 44 -8.13 -2.81 16.11
C LYS A 44 -6.67 -3.24 15.89
N GLU A 45 -6.44 -4.52 15.67
CA GLU A 45 -5.13 -5.09 15.38
C GLU A 45 -4.61 -4.66 14.01
N VAL A 46 -5.48 -4.58 12.99
CA VAL A 46 -5.13 -4.04 11.66
C VAL A 46 -4.71 -2.58 11.79
N VAL A 47 -5.47 -1.77 12.55
CA VAL A 47 -5.13 -0.37 12.83
C VAL A 47 -3.80 -0.26 13.55
N ARG A 48 -3.57 -1.07 14.59
CA ARG A 48 -2.30 -1.10 15.31
C ARG A 48 -1.12 -1.47 14.40
N GLY A 49 -1.28 -2.46 13.53
CA GLY A 49 -0.24 -2.83 12.56
C GLY A 49 0.06 -1.69 11.59
N LYS A 50 -0.95 -0.96 11.12
CA LYS A 50 -0.75 0.24 10.30
C LYS A 50 0.04 1.33 11.05
N GLU A 51 -0.30 1.60 12.31
CA GLU A 51 0.44 2.57 13.12
C GLU A 51 1.91 2.16 13.28
N ILE A 52 2.18 0.88 13.51
CA ILE A 52 3.55 0.35 13.61
C ILE A 52 4.29 0.52 12.27
N TRP A 53 3.64 0.19 11.15
CA TRP A 53 4.18 0.38 9.79
C TRP A 53 4.62 1.83 9.54
N GLU A 54 3.76 2.79 9.91
CA GLU A 54 4.01 4.22 9.70
C GLU A 54 5.05 4.79 10.65
N THR A 55 4.94 4.50 11.95
CA THR A 55 5.86 5.02 12.98
C THR A 55 7.29 4.51 12.81
N ASN A 56 7.46 3.31 12.26
CA ASN A 56 8.77 2.74 11.93
C ASN A 56 9.28 3.11 10.53
N ASN A 57 8.55 3.95 9.79
CA ASN A 57 8.87 4.36 8.42
C ASN A 57 9.21 3.16 7.51
N CYS A 58 8.45 2.06 7.61
CA CYS A 58 8.72 0.87 6.81
C CYS A 58 8.63 1.16 5.30
N MET A 59 7.74 2.08 4.91
CA MET A 59 7.59 2.56 3.53
C MET A 59 8.83 3.32 3.02
N GLY A 60 9.73 3.79 3.89
CA GLY A 60 11.00 4.39 3.47
C GLY A 60 11.94 3.39 2.76
N CYS A 61 11.78 2.10 3.03
CA CYS A 61 12.57 1.03 2.40
C CYS A 61 11.73 0.12 1.52
N HIS A 62 10.49 -0.17 1.91
CA HIS A 62 9.59 -1.11 1.25
C HIS A 62 8.47 -0.39 0.51
N THR A 63 7.75 -1.14 -0.33
CA THR A 63 6.49 -0.71 -0.92
C THR A 63 5.30 -1.53 -0.40
N ILE A 64 4.13 -0.89 -0.39
CA ILE A 64 2.82 -1.52 -0.30
C ILE A 64 2.00 -0.96 -1.47
N MET A 65 1.24 -1.80 -2.17
CA MET A 65 0.51 -1.48 -3.39
C MET A 65 1.41 -0.82 -4.46
N GLY A 66 2.71 -1.14 -4.44
CA GLY A 66 3.70 -0.54 -5.35
C GLY A 66 4.21 0.85 -4.92
N GLU A 67 3.71 1.43 -3.83
CA GLU A 67 4.07 2.77 -3.36
C GLU A 67 5.02 2.71 -2.16
N GLY A 68 6.12 3.47 -2.22
CA GLY A 68 7.13 3.57 -1.16
C GLY A 68 8.56 3.54 -1.69
N GLY A 69 9.47 3.00 -0.88
CA GLY A 69 10.89 2.85 -1.20
C GLY A 69 11.18 1.56 -1.98
N TYR A 70 12.15 1.62 -2.90
CA TYR A 70 12.57 0.48 -3.74
C TYR A 70 13.85 -0.19 -3.24
N TYR A 71 14.26 0.10 -2.01
CA TYR A 71 15.43 -0.51 -1.38
C TYR A 71 15.15 -1.94 -0.92
N ALA A 72 13.93 -2.27 -0.57
CA ALA A 72 13.53 -3.57 -0.06
C ALA A 72 12.28 -4.09 -0.79
N PRO A 73 11.93 -5.39 -0.65
CA PRO A 73 10.83 -5.97 -1.41
C PRO A 73 9.47 -5.30 -1.14
N GLU A 74 8.61 -5.33 -2.14
CA GLU A 74 7.16 -5.09 -2.02
C GLU A 74 6.57 -6.02 -0.94
N LEU A 75 5.59 -5.56 -0.14
CA LEU A 75 5.04 -6.30 1.00
C LEU A 75 3.53 -6.58 0.99
N THR A 76 2.76 -6.11 0.00
CA THR A 76 1.30 -6.35 -0.09
C THR A 76 0.93 -7.82 0.03
N LYS A 77 1.63 -8.69 -0.71
CA LYS A 77 1.41 -10.14 -0.68
C LYS A 77 2.48 -10.89 0.12
N VAL A 78 3.09 -10.25 1.12
CA VAL A 78 4.15 -10.88 1.92
C VAL A 78 3.64 -12.11 2.69
N MET A 79 2.38 -12.08 3.14
CA MET A 79 1.73 -13.22 3.80
C MET A 79 1.72 -14.45 2.90
N ASP A 80 1.32 -14.29 1.64
CA ASP A 80 1.28 -15.38 0.66
C ASP A 80 2.69 -15.87 0.30
N ARG A 81 3.67 -14.96 0.23
CA ARG A 81 5.06 -15.28 -0.17
C ARG A 81 5.91 -15.92 0.94
N ARG A 82 5.67 -15.57 2.20
CA ARG A 82 6.58 -15.89 3.33
C ARG A 82 5.89 -16.52 4.53
N GLY A 83 4.59 -16.30 4.70
CA GLY A 83 3.82 -16.76 5.85
C GLY A 83 4.11 -16.00 7.15
N GLU A 84 3.22 -16.20 8.13
CA GLU A 84 3.24 -15.53 9.43
C GLU A 84 4.53 -15.77 10.21
N GLY A 85 4.97 -17.03 10.30
CA GLY A 85 6.14 -17.40 11.11
C GLY A 85 7.42 -16.69 10.66
N TYR A 86 7.61 -16.53 9.35
CA TYR A 86 8.73 -15.77 8.80
C TYR A 86 8.64 -14.29 9.19
N ILE A 87 7.47 -13.67 9.03
CA ILE A 87 7.26 -12.25 9.34
C ILE A 87 7.53 -11.98 10.82
N LYS A 88 6.98 -12.80 11.73
CA LYS A 88 7.23 -12.68 13.16
C LYS A 88 8.71 -12.85 13.48
N ALA A 89 9.39 -13.85 12.88
CA ALA A 89 10.83 -14.05 13.10
C ALA A 89 11.67 -12.83 12.69
N VAL A 90 11.36 -12.18 11.57
CA VAL A 90 12.05 -10.96 11.13
C VAL A 90 11.78 -9.78 12.07
N LEU A 91 10.52 -9.53 12.40
CA LEU A 91 10.11 -8.37 13.21
C LEU A 91 10.54 -8.47 14.67
N MET A 92 10.56 -9.67 15.23
CA MET A 92 10.97 -9.95 16.61
C MET A 92 12.47 -10.20 16.75
N SER A 93 13.23 -10.21 15.63
CA SER A 93 14.66 -10.48 15.66
C SER A 93 15.42 -9.49 16.57
N PRO A 94 16.31 -9.99 17.45
CA PRO A 94 17.16 -9.14 18.29
C PRO A 94 18.29 -8.45 17.50
N VAL A 95 18.54 -8.90 16.26
CA VAL A 95 19.62 -8.42 15.39
C VAL A 95 19.08 -7.93 14.03
N PRO A 96 19.81 -7.03 13.33
CA PRO A 96 19.37 -6.54 12.03
C PRO A 96 19.17 -7.66 11.01
N TRP A 97 18.11 -7.57 10.21
CA TRP A 97 17.80 -8.57 9.18
C TRP A 97 18.47 -8.20 7.86
N ALA A 98 19.33 -9.09 7.33
CA ALA A 98 20.12 -8.80 6.14
C ALA A 98 20.49 -10.04 5.29
N PRO A 99 19.51 -10.87 4.86
CA PRO A 99 19.80 -12.13 4.17
C PRO A 99 20.56 -11.95 2.84
N ASN A 100 20.39 -10.80 2.18
CA ASN A 100 21.02 -10.48 0.89
C ASN A 100 21.92 -9.23 0.96
N GLY A 101 22.49 -8.92 2.14
CA GLY A 101 23.38 -7.76 2.35
C GLY A 101 22.68 -6.41 2.54
N ARG A 102 21.47 -6.22 2.01
CA ARG A 102 20.61 -5.06 2.35
C ARG A 102 20.11 -5.18 3.77
N LYS A 103 20.20 -4.11 4.57
CA LYS A 103 19.97 -4.16 6.03
C LYS A 103 18.63 -3.54 6.40
N MET A 104 17.84 -4.29 7.17
CA MET A 104 16.68 -3.84 7.92
C MET A 104 17.05 -3.78 9.40
N VAL A 105 16.60 -2.73 10.10
CA VAL A 105 16.93 -2.53 11.53
C VAL A 105 16.32 -3.62 12.41
N ALA A 106 16.89 -3.82 13.60
CA ALA A 106 16.35 -4.76 14.58
C ALA A 106 15.23 -4.09 15.38
N TYR A 107 13.98 -4.36 15.03
CA TYR A 107 12.82 -3.76 15.71
C TYR A 107 12.56 -4.35 17.10
N LYS A 108 12.95 -5.61 17.34
CA LYS A 108 12.75 -6.30 18.62
C LYS A 108 11.29 -6.24 19.08
N MET A 109 10.35 -6.37 18.14
CA MET A 109 8.93 -6.29 18.46
C MET A 109 8.57 -7.38 19.47
N ASN A 110 7.68 -7.03 20.40
CA ASN A 110 7.02 -8.04 21.21
C ASN A 110 6.02 -8.82 20.35
N GLU A 111 5.48 -9.91 20.90
CA GLU A 111 4.55 -10.77 20.16
C GLU A 111 3.26 -10.04 19.76
N ALA A 112 2.74 -9.15 20.60
CA ALA A 112 1.51 -8.42 20.30
C ALA A 112 1.67 -7.47 19.11
N ASP A 113 2.76 -6.71 19.05
CA ASP A 113 3.07 -5.81 17.93
C ASP A 113 3.37 -6.60 16.65
N ALA A 114 4.07 -7.74 16.75
CA ALA A 114 4.31 -8.61 15.60
C ALA A 114 3.00 -9.22 15.06
N ASN A 115 2.08 -9.63 15.94
CA ASN A 115 0.75 -10.11 15.56
C ASN A 115 -0.09 -9.01 14.90
N ALA A 116 0.00 -7.77 15.39
CA ALA A 116 -0.69 -6.63 14.77
C ALA A 116 -0.16 -6.34 13.35
N MET A 117 1.16 -6.40 13.14
CA MET A 117 1.76 -6.29 11.81
C MET A 117 1.30 -7.41 10.87
N VAL A 118 1.22 -8.65 11.37
CA VAL A 118 0.67 -9.78 10.62
C VAL A 118 -0.78 -9.53 10.23
N ALA A 119 -1.63 -9.08 11.16
CA ALA A 119 -3.02 -8.76 10.89
C ALA A 119 -3.15 -7.67 9.80
N TYR A 120 -2.31 -6.63 9.88
CA TYR A 120 -2.25 -5.58 8.86
C TYR A 120 -1.84 -6.11 7.49
N PHE A 121 -0.77 -6.91 7.39
CA PHE A 121 -0.35 -7.51 6.12
C PHE A 121 -1.37 -8.51 5.57
N GLN A 122 -2.06 -9.24 6.44
CA GLN A 122 -3.13 -10.15 6.02
C GLN A 122 -4.32 -9.39 5.45
N TRP A 123 -4.74 -8.29 6.09
CA TRP A 123 -5.80 -7.44 5.56
C TRP A 123 -5.40 -6.79 4.23
N ILE A 124 -4.20 -6.21 4.15
CA ILE A 124 -3.67 -5.62 2.91
C ILE A 124 -3.56 -6.64 1.77
N GLY A 125 -3.15 -7.87 2.08
CA GLY A 125 -3.06 -8.93 1.08
C GLY A 125 -4.41 -9.29 0.44
N LYS A 126 -5.54 -8.88 1.02
CA LYS A 126 -6.90 -9.14 0.52
C LYS A 126 -7.55 -7.96 -0.19
N LEU A 127 -6.86 -6.83 -0.35
CA LEU A 127 -7.36 -5.72 -1.15
C LEU A 127 -7.50 -6.16 -2.63
N ASP A 128 -8.57 -5.72 -3.29
CA ASP A 128 -8.70 -5.84 -4.74
C ASP A 128 -7.92 -4.72 -5.41
N LEU A 129 -6.76 -5.05 -5.94
CA LEU A 129 -5.87 -4.10 -6.61
C LEU A 129 -6.01 -4.14 -8.14
N ASN A 130 -7.19 -4.53 -8.65
CA ASN A 130 -7.48 -4.58 -10.08
C ASN A 130 -6.47 -5.44 -10.88
N GLY A 131 -5.95 -6.50 -10.26
CA GLY A 131 -4.98 -7.41 -10.88
C GLY A 131 -3.50 -7.03 -10.73
N PHE A 132 -3.14 -6.03 -9.91
CA PHE A 132 -1.74 -5.70 -9.57
C PHE A 132 -0.95 -6.89 -9.01
N ASP A 133 -1.63 -7.83 -8.35
CA ASP A 133 -1.03 -9.03 -7.77
C ASP A 133 -0.78 -10.16 -8.78
N ARG A 134 -1.32 -10.05 -9.99
CA ARG A 134 -1.05 -10.97 -11.07
C ARG A 134 0.21 -10.50 -11.79
N ILE A 135 1.08 -11.42 -12.16
CA ILE A 135 2.10 -11.13 -13.18
C ILE A 135 1.34 -10.91 -14.50
N VAL A 136 0.82 -9.70 -14.73
CA VAL A 136 0.31 -9.26 -16.03
C VAL A 136 1.49 -8.89 -16.92
N SER A 137 2.30 -9.89 -17.24
CA SER A 137 3.09 -9.83 -18.46
C SER A 137 2.24 -10.45 -19.57
N PRO A 138 2.09 -9.79 -20.74
CA PRO A 138 1.57 -10.45 -21.94
C PRO A 138 2.38 -11.71 -22.34
N LEU A 139 3.54 -11.94 -21.70
CA LEU A 139 4.43 -13.10 -21.89
C LEU A 139 4.44 -14.06 -20.69
N ALA A 140 3.73 -13.78 -19.60
CA ALA A 140 3.60 -14.72 -18.49
C ALA A 140 2.65 -15.82 -18.95
N LYS A 141 3.21 -16.97 -19.33
CA LYS A 141 2.44 -18.17 -19.67
C LYS A 141 1.57 -18.54 -18.46
N GLU A 142 0.28 -18.59 -18.66
CA GLU A 142 -0.60 -19.32 -17.76
C GLU A 142 -0.24 -20.81 -17.83
N ASN A 143 -0.16 -21.45 -16.66
CA ASN A 143 0.13 -22.86 -16.37
C ASN A 143 1.60 -23.22 -16.07
N ASN A 144 1.87 -23.40 -14.77
CA ASN A 144 2.65 -24.52 -14.21
C ASN A 144 2.02 -24.91 -12.87
#